data_AF-A0A1E1W6S7-F1
#
_entry.id   AF-A0A1E1W6S7-F1
#
_cell.length_a   1.000
_cell.length_b   1.000
_cell.length_c   1.000
_cell.angle_alpha   90.00
_cell.angle_beta   90.00
_cell.angle_gamma   90.00
#
_symmetry.space_group_name_H-M   'P 1'
#
loop_
_entity.id
_entity.type
_entity.pdbx_description
1 polymer ?
#
loop_
_entity_poly.entity_id
_entity_poly.type
_entity_poly.pdbx_seq_one_letter_code
_entity_poly.pdbx_strand_id
1 'polypeptide(L)'
;VLYTATKQMDWSAVSNQFKQTWLTTLLSLVLFTGVTYFLLWAESQTIQSNLMLEELINSAQTIDVHTEDDSARYEGKIVHVVGPLRILEPISEPDYNIHVQAVKLRKRVQMYQWIEESTDQEHFLSDPAEETHKQYWYHKDWRDYV
;
A
#
# COMPACT_ATOMS: atom_id res chain seq x y z
N VAL A 1 77.12 -11.44 12.33
CA VAL A 1 76.50 -12.50 11.50
C VAL A 1 75.03 -12.54 11.87
N LEU A 2 74.16 -12.05 10.98
CA LEU A 2 72.72 -11.90 11.22
C LEU A 2 72.03 -13.21 10.84
N TYR A 3 71.34 -13.86 11.78
CA TYR A 3 70.43 -14.97 11.48
C TYR A 3 69.00 -14.41 11.38
N THR A 4 68.51 -14.21 10.16
CA THR A 4 67.08 -14.00 9.93
C THR A 4 66.39 -15.36 9.98
N ALA A 5 65.71 -15.64 11.10
CA ALA A 5 64.86 -16.82 11.22
C ALA A 5 63.66 -16.67 10.26
N THR A 6 63.71 -17.37 9.13
CA THR A 6 62.54 -17.53 8.27
C THR A 6 61.53 -18.40 8.99
N LYS A 7 60.45 -17.78 9.49
CA LYS A 7 59.33 -18.48 10.12
C LYS A 7 58.71 -19.42 9.08
N GLN A 8 59.06 -20.70 9.14
CA GLN A 8 58.43 -21.73 8.30
C GLN A 8 56.94 -21.77 8.65
N MET A 9 56.10 -21.60 7.64
CA MET A 9 54.65 -21.60 7.81
C MET A 9 54.20 -23.04 8.09
N ASP A 10 53.64 -23.25 9.28
CA ASP A 10 53.19 -24.58 9.72
C ASP A 10 51.86 -24.93 9.03
N TRP A 11 51.97 -25.62 7.89
CA TRP A 11 50.86 -26.05 7.05
C TRP A 11 49.87 -26.96 7.78
N SER A 12 50.35 -27.70 8.80
CA SER A 12 49.49 -28.58 9.60
C SER A 12 48.54 -27.76 10.48
N ALA A 13 49.07 -26.70 11.11
CA ALA A 13 48.31 -25.76 11.90
C ALA A 13 47.28 -25.00 11.06
N VAL A 14 47.65 -24.56 9.85
CA VAL A 14 46.73 -23.89 8.91
C VAL A 14 45.58 -24.83 8.51
N SER A 15 45.88 -26.10 8.20
CA SER A 15 44.83 -27.06 7.80
C SER A 15 43.86 -27.40 8.94
N ASN A 16 44.36 -27.44 10.18
CA ASN A 16 43.55 -27.75 11.36
C ASN A 16 42.66 -26.55 11.73
N GLN A 17 43.19 -25.32 11.64
CA GLN A 17 42.39 -24.10 11.81
C GLN A 17 41.30 -24.00 10.74
N PHE A 18 41.63 -24.31 9.48
CA PHE A 18 40.65 -24.35 8.40
C PHE A 18 39.52 -25.36 8.66
N LYS A 19 39.86 -26.58 9.11
CA LYS A 19 38.87 -27.60 9.50
C LYS A 19 38.02 -27.20 10.72
N GLN A 20 38.51 -26.31 11.58
CA GLN A 20 37.75 -25.79 12.71
C GLN A 20 36.80 -24.66 12.32
N THR A 21 37.18 -23.78 11.38
CA THR A 21 36.42 -22.56 11.09
C THR A 21 35.58 -22.61 9.80
N TRP A 22 35.81 -23.57 8.90
CA TRP A 22 35.09 -23.61 7.61
C TRP A 22 33.57 -23.69 7.79
N LEU A 23 33.09 -24.43 8.79
CA LEU A 23 31.66 -24.60 9.07
C LEU A 23 31.01 -23.27 9.50
N THR A 24 31.64 -22.54 10.42
CA THR A 24 31.11 -21.27 10.92
C THR A 24 31.19 -20.18 9.86
N THR A 25 32.25 -20.15 9.05
CA THR A 25 32.37 -19.23 7.91
C THR A 25 31.31 -19.49 6.84
N LEU A 26 31.06 -20.76 6.49
CA LEU A 26 30.03 -21.13 5.52
C LEU A 26 28.64 -20.75 6.04
N LEU A 27 28.35 -21.07 7.31
CA LEU A 27 27.09 -20.69 7.94
C LEU A 27 26.90 -19.17 7.96
N SER A 28 27.94 -18.41 8.27
CA SER A 28 27.90 -16.95 8.26
C SER A 28 27.63 -16.39 6.87
N LEU A 29 28.24 -16.98 5.83
CA LEU A 29 28.03 -16.59 4.44
C LEU A 29 26.57 -16.84 4.02
N VAL A 30 26.02 -18.01 4.33
CA VAL A 30 24.63 -18.37 4.02
C VAL A 30 23.64 -17.45 4.76
N LEU A 31 23.91 -17.16 6.04
CA LEU A 31 23.05 -16.27 6.82
C LEU A 31 23.12 -14.84 6.29
N PHE A 32 24.31 -14.35 5.93
CA PHE A 32 24.50 -13.03 5.35
C PHE A 32 23.78 -12.87 4.01
N THR A 33 23.91 -13.85 3.10
CA THR A 33 23.20 -13.80 1.81
C THR A 33 21.69 -13.91 1.99
N GLY A 34 21.23 -14.79 2.89
CA GLY A 34 19.81 -14.95 3.18
C GLY A 34 19.17 -13.67 3.74
N VAL A 35 19.82 -13.02 4.70
CA VAL A 35 19.35 -11.75 5.27
C VAL A 35 19.35 -10.64 4.23
N THR A 36 20.42 -10.52 3.44
CA THR A 36 20.51 -9.51 2.38
C THR A 36 19.41 -9.70 1.34
N TYR A 37 19.17 -10.94 0.89
CA TYR A 37 18.09 -11.25 -0.03
C TYR A 37 16.72 -10.91 0.54
N PHE A 38 16.47 -11.25 1.81
CA PHE A 38 15.22 -10.95 2.50
C PHE A 38 14.97 -9.43 2.60
N LEU A 39 16.00 -8.65 2.94
CA LEU A 39 15.91 -7.19 2.97
C LEU A 39 15.59 -6.61 1.60
N LEU A 40 16.29 -7.04 0.55
CA LEU A 40 16.04 -6.58 -0.81
C LEU A 40 14.61 -6.90 -1.28
N TRP A 41 14.09 -8.07 -0.91
CA TRP A 41 12.71 -8.43 -1.24
C TRP A 41 11.68 -7.54 -0.51
N ALA A 42 11.90 -7.27 0.77
CA ALA A 42 11.04 -6.38 1.56
C ALA A 42 11.08 -4.93 1.03
N GLU A 43 12.26 -4.41 0.71
CA GLU A 43 12.43 -3.05 0.21
C GLU A 43 11.88 -2.90 -1.21
N SER A 44 12.09 -3.88 -2.09
CA SER A 44 11.61 -3.84 -3.48
C SER A 44 10.11 -3.57 -3.56
N GLN A 45 9.30 -4.23 -2.73
CA GLN A 45 7.85 -4.01 -2.71
C GLN A 45 7.48 -2.56 -2.37
N THR A 46 8.21 -1.96 -1.42
CA THR A 46 7.97 -0.58 -0.99
C THR A 46 8.41 0.42 -2.07
N ILE A 47 9.57 0.19 -2.69
CA ILE A 47 10.13 1.06 -3.73
C ILE A 47 9.20 1.12 -4.95
N GLN A 48 8.70 -0.02 -5.43
CA GLN A 48 7.80 -0.05 -6.59
C GLN A 48 6.53 0.76 -6.35
N SER A 49 5.97 0.70 -5.13
CA SER A 49 4.76 1.46 -4.79
C SER A 49 5.00 2.98 -4.78
N ASN A 50 6.16 3.43 -4.30
CA ASN A 50 6.49 4.86 -4.23
C ASN A 50 6.76 5.43 -5.63
N LEU A 51 7.52 4.71 -6.46
CA LEU A 51 7.79 5.12 -7.84
C LEU A 51 6.50 5.23 -8.66
N MET A 52 5.59 4.26 -8.50
CA MET A 52 4.27 4.33 -9.14
C MET A 52 3.51 5.57 -8.67
N LEU A 53 3.45 5.85 -7.36
CA LEU A 53 2.77 7.03 -6.84
C LEU A 53 3.37 8.33 -7.38
N GLU A 54 4.70 8.43 -7.49
CA GLU A 54 5.38 9.60 -8.02
C GLU A 54 5.08 9.82 -9.51
N GLU A 55 5.05 8.74 -10.31
CA GLU A 55 4.63 8.79 -11.71
C GLU A 55 3.15 9.21 -11.85
N LEU A 56 2.27 8.68 -11.00
CA LEU A 56 0.86 9.03 -10.96
C LEU A 56 0.64 10.50 -10.57
N ILE A 57 1.40 11.03 -9.61
CA ILE A 57 1.32 12.44 -9.21
C ILE A 57 1.87 13.36 -10.31
N ASN A 58 2.98 12.99 -10.94
CA ASN A 58 3.58 13.78 -12.03
C ASN A 58 2.69 13.85 -13.27
N SER A 59 1.90 12.80 -13.54
CA SER A 59 0.92 12.76 -14.62
C SER A 59 -0.44 13.35 -14.23
N ALA A 60 -0.68 13.63 -12.95
CA ALA A 60 -1.95 14.14 -12.47
C ALA A 60 -2.18 15.59 -12.91
N GLN A 61 -3.35 15.84 -13.50
CA GLN A 61 -3.78 17.19 -13.83
C GLN A 61 -4.47 17.84 -12.63
N THR A 62 -3.97 18.98 -12.16
CA THR A 62 -4.59 19.70 -11.03
C THR A 62 -5.74 20.58 -11.53
N ILE A 63 -6.91 20.47 -10.91
CA ILE A 63 -8.10 21.29 -11.20
C ILE A 63 -8.57 22.00 -9.93
N ASP A 64 -9.05 23.24 -10.09
CA ASP A 64 -9.69 24.00 -9.02
C ASP A 64 -11.18 23.65 -8.97
N VAL A 65 -11.70 23.38 -7.77
CA VAL A 65 -13.11 23.09 -7.52
C VAL A 65 -14.06 24.19 -8.04
N HIS A 66 -13.59 25.43 -8.19
CA HIS A 66 -14.39 26.56 -8.67
C HIS A 66 -14.37 26.74 -10.20
N THR A 67 -13.58 25.95 -10.93
CA THR A 67 -13.52 26.03 -12.39
C THR A 67 -14.49 25.03 -12.99
N GLU A 68 -15.51 25.51 -13.71
CA GLU A 68 -16.34 24.64 -14.54
C GLU A 68 -15.53 24.23 -15.79
N ASP A 69 -15.34 22.92 -15.95
CA ASP A 69 -14.66 22.33 -17.12
C ASP A 69 -15.41 21.06 -17.56
N ASP A 70 -15.22 20.66 -18.82
CA ASP A 70 -15.89 19.50 -19.39
C ASP A 70 -15.25 18.19 -18.90
N SER A 71 -16.04 17.34 -18.24
CA SER A 71 -15.59 16.05 -17.69
C SER A 71 -15.01 15.13 -18.76
N ALA A 72 -15.50 15.22 -20.01
CA ALA A 72 -15.05 14.37 -21.11
C ALA A 72 -13.54 14.55 -21.42
N ARG A 73 -12.97 15.71 -21.09
CA ARG A 73 -11.54 16.03 -21.31
C ARG A 73 -10.60 15.24 -20.39
N TYR A 74 -11.13 14.77 -19.26
CA TYR A 74 -10.39 14.11 -18.19
C TYR A 74 -10.50 12.59 -18.22
N GLU A 75 -11.25 12.04 -19.17
CA GLU A 75 -11.39 10.60 -19.36
C GLU A 75 -10.02 9.93 -19.54
N GLY A 76 -9.78 8.88 -18.74
CA GLY A 76 -8.52 8.12 -18.74
C GLY A 76 -7.33 8.83 -18.09
N LYS A 77 -7.54 9.99 -17.44
CA LYS A 77 -6.47 10.75 -16.76
C LYS A 77 -6.65 10.76 -15.25
N ILE A 78 -5.54 10.94 -14.55
CA ILE A 78 -5.54 11.17 -13.11
C ILE A 78 -5.77 12.65 -12.88
N VAL A 79 -6.75 12.97 -12.05
CA VAL A 79 -7.14 14.34 -11.74
C VAL A 79 -6.95 14.58 -10.26
N HIS A 80 -6.28 15.69 -9.93
CA HIS A 80 -6.08 16.15 -8.58
C HIS A 80 -6.93 17.40 -8.35
N VAL A 81 -8.00 17.28 -7.56
CA VAL A 81 -8.91 18.40 -7.29
C VAL A 81 -8.45 19.13 -6.03
N VAL A 82 -8.29 20.45 -6.13
CA VAL A 82 -7.88 21.31 -5.03
C VAL A 82 -8.93 22.41 -4.83
N GLY A 83 -9.16 22.79 -3.57
CA GLY A 83 -10.06 23.87 -3.23
C GLY A 83 -9.79 24.43 -1.84
N PRO A 84 -10.21 25.67 -1.56
CA PRO A 84 -10.05 26.29 -0.25
C PRO A 84 -10.96 25.63 0.79
N LEU A 85 -10.41 25.30 1.96
CA LEU A 85 -11.18 24.82 3.12
C LEU A 85 -11.39 25.96 4.11
N ARG A 86 -12.65 26.32 4.36
CA ARG A 86 -13.02 27.34 5.36
C ARG A 86 -13.74 26.69 6.54
N ILE A 87 -13.27 27.02 7.74
CA ILE A 87 -13.83 26.52 9.00
C ILE A 87 -14.54 27.70 9.65
N LEU A 88 -15.84 27.57 9.92
CA LEU A 88 -16.64 28.63 10.51
C LEU A 88 -16.63 28.59 12.04
N GLU A 89 -16.58 27.39 12.62
CA GLU A 89 -16.66 27.17 14.06
C GLU A 89 -15.43 26.41 14.58
N PRO A 90 -14.75 26.92 15.64
CA PRO A 90 -13.61 26.24 16.23
C PRO A 90 -14.04 25.00 17.03
N ILE A 91 -13.21 23.97 17.02
CA ILE A 91 -13.39 22.83 17.92
C ILE A 91 -13.18 23.33 19.34
N SER A 92 -14.19 23.13 20.18
CA SER A 92 -14.22 23.62 21.55
C SER A 92 -14.41 22.46 22.50
N GLU A 93 -13.53 22.35 23.49
CA GLU A 93 -13.65 21.39 24.59
C GLU A 93 -13.95 22.17 25.87
N PRO A 94 -15.24 22.24 26.29
CA PRO A 94 -15.70 23.12 27.36
C PRO A 94 -15.11 22.76 28.73
N ASP A 95 -14.84 21.48 28.98
CA ASP A 95 -14.30 21.00 30.26
C ASP A 95 -12.86 21.49 30.51
N TYR A 96 -12.14 21.85 29.44
CA TYR A 96 -10.75 22.28 29.48
C TYR A 96 -10.53 23.72 29.00
N ASN A 97 -11.59 24.44 28.60
CA ASN A 97 -11.53 25.79 28.02
C ASN A 97 -10.55 25.89 26.82
N ILE A 98 -10.49 24.84 26.01
CA ILE A 98 -9.63 24.75 24.82
C ILE A 98 -10.47 25.10 23.60
N HIS A 99 -10.01 26.08 22.82
CA HIS A 99 -10.61 26.45 21.53
C HIS A 99 -9.54 26.42 20.45
N VAL A 100 -9.72 25.57 19.44
CA VAL A 100 -8.74 25.41 18.36
C VAL A 100 -9.45 25.43 17.00
N GLN A 101 -8.94 26.28 16.11
CA GLN A 101 -9.33 26.27 14.71
C GLN A 101 -8.64 25.10 13.98
N ALA A 102 -9.27 23.93 14.00
CA ALA A 102 -8.72 22.72 13.40
C ALA A 102 -9.76 21.90 12.66
N VAL A 103 -9.31 21.06 11.74
CA VAL A 103 -10.12 20.09 10.99
C VAL A 103 -9.49 18.72 11.07
N LYS A 104 -10.34 17.69 11.19
CA LYS A 104 -9.95 16.29 11.04
C LYS A 104 -10.32 15.82 9.65
N LEU A 105 -9.33 15.65 8.78
CA LEU A 105 -9.54 15.07 7.46
C LEU A 105 -9.62 13.54 7.56
N ARG A 106 -10.58 12.95 6.85
CA ARG A 106 -10.70 11.50 6.68
C ARG A 106 -10.53 11.18 5.21
N LYS A 107 -9.54 10.35 4.88
CA LYS A 107 -9.39 9.79 3.53
C LYS A 107 -10.48 8.73 3.31
N ARG A 108 -11.24 8.84 2.22
CA ARG A 108 -12.18 7.83 1.74
C ARG A 108 -11.85 7.55 0.28
N VAL A 109 -11.71 6.27 -0.08
CA VAL A 109 -11.44 5.86 -1.46
C VAL A 109 -12.72 5.21 -1.99
N GLN A 110 -13.24 5.77 -3.09
CA GLN A 110 -14.49 5.34 -3.70
C GLN A 110 -14.28 5.10 -5.19
N MET A 111 -15.05 4.17 -5.76
CA MET A 111 -15.07 3.87 -7.18
C MET A 111 -16.50 4.01 -7.69
N TYR A 112 -16.67 4.82 -8.74
CA TYR A 112 -17.94 4.95 -9.44
C TYR A 112 -18.08 3.79 -10.43
N GLN A 113 -18.96 2.84 -10.12
CA GLN A 113 -19.07 1.60 -10.88
C GLN A 113 -20.52 1.17 -11.03
N TRP A 114 -20.76 0.25 -11.97
CA TRP A 114 -22.04 -0.45 -12.05
C TRP A 114 -22.23 -1.34 -10.81
N ILE A 115 -23.41 -1.26 -10.25
CA ILE A 115 -23.87 -2.07 -9.12
C ILE A 115 -25.10 -2.83 -9.59
N GLU A 116 -25.07 -4.14 -9.37
CA GLU A 116 -26.24 -5.01 -9.49
C GLU A 116 -26.90 -5.13 -8.12
N GLU A 117 -28.19 -4.86 -8.05
CA GLU A 117 -29.03 -5.10 -6.89
C GLU A 117 -30.08 -6.17 -7.22
N SER A 118 -30.18 -7.19 -6.37
CA SER A 118 -31.19 -8.25 -6.49
C SER A 118 -32.24 -8.11 -5.40
N THR A 119 -33.51 -8.10 -5.78
CA THR A 119 -34.64 -8.27 -4.85
C THR A 119 -35.22 -9.66 -5.04
N ASP A 120 -35.27 -10.41 -3.94
CA ASP A 120 -35.98 -11.68 -3.86
C ASP A 120 -37.44 -11.41 -3.45
N GLN A 121 -38.39 -11.70 -4.33
CA GLN A 121 -39.81 -11.71 -3.98
C GLN A 121 -40.24 -13.16 -3.74
N GLU A 122 -40.38 -13.55 -2.46
CA GLU A 122 -40.97 -14.84 -2.10
C GLU A 122 -42.49 -14.71 -2.12
N HIS A 123 -43.13 -15.30 -3.15
CA HIS A 123 -44.57 -15.45 -3.21
C HIS A 123 -44.94 -16.86 -2.70
N PHE A 124 -45.44 -16.96 -1.46
CA PHE A 124 -45.97 -18.21 -0.92
C PHE A 124 -47.30 -18.55 -1.60
N LEU A 125 -47.25 -19.30 -2.70
CA LEU A 125 -48.43 -19.94 -3.29
C LEU A 125 -48.61 -21.32 -2.65
N SER A 126 -49.87 -21.69 -2.38
CA SER A 126 -50.26 -22.88 -1.61
C SER A 126 -50.12 -24.22 -2.35
N ASP A 127 -49.36 -24.26 -3.45
CA ASP A 127 -49.21 -25.42 -4.35
C ASP A 127 -47.70 -25.75 -4.49
N PRO A 128 -47.29 -27.02 -4.73
CA PRO A 128 -45.93 -27.51 -4.45
C PRO A 128 -44.87 -27.12 -5.51
N ALA A 129 -45.03 -25.96 -6.14
CA ALA A 129 -44.07 -25.38 -7.05
C ALA A 129 -43.66 -24.00 -6.52
N GLU A 130 -42.63 -23.98 -5.68
CA GLU A 130 -41.98 -22.76 -5.21
C GLU A 130 -41.30 -22.05 -6.41
N GLU A 131 -42.00 -21.13 -7.06
CA GLU A 131 -41.40 -20.27 -8.10
C GLU A 131 -40.76 -19.04 -7.44
N THR A 132 -39.48 -19.15 -7.11
CA THR A 132 -38.69 -18.00 -6.63
C THR A 132 -38.38 -17.05 -7.79
N HIS A 133 -39.04 -15.89 -7.85
CA HIS A 133 -38.71 -14.84 -8.82
C HIS A 133 -37.66 -13.89 -8.25
N LYS A 134 -36.47 -13.89 -8.86
CA LYS A 134 -35.40 -12.90 -8.57
C LYS A 134 -35.46 -11.76 -9.59
N GLN A 135 -35.53 -10.53 -9.12
CA GLN A 135 -35.47 -9.34 -9.98
C GLN A 135 -34.12 -8.63 -9.81
N TYR A 136 -33.45 -8.37 -10.93
CA TYR A 136 -32.13 -7.71 -10.99
C TYR A 136 -32.26 -6.28 -11.53
N TRP A 137 -31.58 -5.33 -10.88
CA TRP A 137 -31.50 -3.94 -11.29
C TRP A 137 -30.04 -3.49 -11.36
N TYR A 138 -29.72 -2.66 -12.36
CA TYR A 138 -28.37 -2.15 -12.58
C TYR A 138 -28.37 -0.63 -12.56
N HIS A 139 -27.51 -0.04 -11.74
CA HIS A 139 -27.30 1.41 -11.70
C HIS A 139 -25.82 1.71 -11.41
N LYS A 140 -25.38 2.95 -11.68
CA LYS A 140 -24.02 3.38 -11.31
C LYS A 140 -24.06 4.15 -10.01
N ASP A 141 -23.18 3.82 -9.08
CA ASP A 141 -23.02 4.56 -7.83
C ASP A 141 -21.58 4.47 -7.31
N TRP A 142 -21.24 5.35 -6.36
CA TRP A 142 -19.97 5.37 -5.67
C TRP A 142 -19.93 4.29 -4.58
N ARG A 143 -19.04 3.31 -4.76
CA ARG A 143 -18.78 2.26 -3.76
C ARG A 143 -17.45 2.48 -3.07
N ASP A 144 -17.44 2.30 -1.76
CA ASP A 144 -16.19 2.30 -1.00
C ASP A 144 -15.32 1.12 -1.40
N TYR A 145 -14.02 1.37 -1.51
CA TYR A 145 -13.06 0.30 -1.63
C TYR A 145 -12.99 -0.47 -0.29
N VAL A 146 -13.29 -1.78 -0.34
CA VAL A 146 -13.28 -2.69 0.81
C VAL A 146 -11.87 -3.20 1.07
#